data_AF-A0A817YWL8-F1
#
_entry.id   AF-A0A817YWL8-F1
#
_cell.length_a   1.000
_cell.length_b   1.000
_cell.length_c   1.000
_cell.angle_alpha   90.00
_cell.angle_beta   90.00
_cell.angle_gamma   90.00
#
_symmetry.space_group_name_H-M   'P 1'
#
loop_
_entity.id
_entity.type
_entity.pdbx_description
1 polymer ?
#
loop_
_entity_poly.entity_id
_entity_poly.type
_entity_poly.pdbx_seq_one_letter_code
_entity_poly.pdbx_strand_id
1 'polypeptide(L)'
;MLGDIVYYSESGSSNVCGSIDIKHFPYNGKEDRNDAYQAPYVWVQFKNITPYVLISVECRIFAANIFYDKVAQRGSAQSETKDVPNEAVKVTDEQLINDFEDRCASTKCRDGETCILNKDGDAECACLTQCEDPKDERLMVCTKANHTYTTDCEFYQMQCWCRRNDERCTRREALTDSIDYFGRCQHLGICTEFELEVFPKRMTTWLGEILDALFVRKDLDAKYEVLVSEARKMKLSNTEKWWRNAVLWEFCELDRTHDNSVNNEELARFVRSLKVLEHCIQPFLNHCDMDNDNKISSDEWGTCLGLDKDDMVFLKTFCSH
;
A
#
# COMPACT_ATOMS: atom_id res chain seq x y z
N MET A 1 21.93 -11.18 0.22
CA MET A 1 22.80 -10.40 1.15
C MET A 1 23.20 -9.15 0.41
N LEU A 2 23.09 -7.96 1.00
CA LEU A 2 23.69 -6.77 0.41
C LEU A 2 25.21 -6.99 0.37
N GLY A 3 25.83 -6.91 -0.81
CA GLY A 3 27.29 -6.96 -0.93
C GLY A 3 27.94 -5.70 -0.33
N ASP A 4 29.26 -5.60 -0.43
CA ASP A 4 29.99 -4.48 0.19
C ASP A 4 29.51 -3.13 -0.36
N ILE A 5 29.17 -2.22 0.55
CA ILE A 5 28.75 -0.85 0.24
C ILE A 5 29.98 0.04 0.27
N VAL A 6 30.22 0.80 -0.80
CA VAL A 6 31.32 1.76 -0.85
C VAL A 6 30.77 3.16 -1.10
N TYR A 7 31.08 4.06 -0.17
CA TYR A 7 30.75 5.47 -0.26
C TYR A 7 31.90 6.22 -0.92
N TYR A 8 31.57 7.14 -1.83
CA TYR A 8 32.56 8.02 -2.45
C TYR A 8 32.13 9.48 -2.26
N SER A 9 33.07 10.30 -1.82
CA SER A 9 32.97 11.76 -1.84
C SER A 9 33.97 12.31 -2.84
N GLU A 10 33.70 13.50 -3.37
CA GLU A 10 34.64 14.25 -4.21
C GLU A 10 35.99 14.53 -3.50
N SER A 11 36.00 14.44 -2.16
CA SER A 11 37.20 14.52 -1.31
C SER A 11 37.95 13.19 -1.09
N GLY A 12 37.51 12.08 -1.69
CA GLY A 12 38.27 10.82 -1.77
C GLY A 12 38.24 9.91 -0.53
N SER A 13 37.34 10.12 0.43
CA SER A 13 37.25 9.23 1.61
C SER A 13 36.28 8.07 1.38
N SER A 14 36.81 6.85 1.17
CA SER A 14 36.01 5.63 1.14
C SER A 14 35.88 5.02 2.53
N ASN A 15 34.67 4.95 3.08
CA ASN A 15 34.38 4.20 4.30
C ASN A 15 33.40 3.06 3.99
N VAL A 16 33.54 1.92 4.67
CA VAL A 16 32.77 0.69 4.39
C VAL A 16 31.39 0.69 5.09
N CYS A 17 31.21 1.52 6.12
CA CYS A 17 29.91 1.91 6.71
C CYS A 17 30.16 3.12 7.62
N GLY A 18 29.60 4.29 7.30
CA GLY A 18 29.77 5.48 8.15
C GLY A 18 29.22 6.78 7.54
N SER A 19 28.96 7.77 8.39
CA SER A 19 28.59 9.13 7.97
C SER A 19 29.79 9.84 7.33
N ILE A 20 29.60 10.46 6.17
CA ILE A 20 30.61 11.32 5.56
C ILE A 20 30.48 12.72 6.18
N ASP A 21 31.45 13.14 6.99
CA ASP A 21 31.48 14.49 7.57
C ASP A 21 32.01 15.49 6.52
N ILE A 22 31.12 15.97 5.65
CA ILE A 22 31.42 17.03 4.69
C ILE A 22 30.86 18.35 5.25
N LYS A 23 31.73 19.23 5.74
CA LYS A 23 31.33 20.56 6.22
C LYS A 23 31.32 21.54 5.05
N HIS A 24 30.14 21.96 4.62
CA HIS A 24 30.00 23.09 3.69
C HIS A 24 28.84 24.01 4.08
N PHE A 25 29.10 25.31 3.99
CA PHE A 25 28.19 26.37 4.44
C PHE A 25 27.02 26.55 3.47
N PRO A 26 25.77 26.79 3.93
CA PRO A 26 24.68 27.12 3.05
C PRO A 26 24.89 28.50 2.39
N TYR A 27 24.67 28.53 1.07
CA TYR A 27 24.75 29.72 0.21
C TYR A 27 23.54 30.65 0.44
N ASN A 28 23.80 31.92 0.76
CA ASN A 28 22.79 32.97 0.93
C ASN A 28 22.91 34.07 -0.17
N GLY A 29 23.27 33.71 -1.41
CA GLY A 29 23.65 34.68 -2.44
C GLY A 29 22.57 34.98 -3.48
N LYS A 30 22.31 36.28 -3.69
CA LYS A 30 21.45 36.88 -4.74
C LYS A 30 21.85 36.45 -6.16
N GLU A 31 20.88 36.45 -7.07
CA GLU A 31 20.92 35.96 -8.47
C GLU A 31 22.03 36.49 -9.41
N ASP A 32 22.85 37.48 -9.01
CA ASP A 32 23.74 38.22 -9.93
C ASP A 32 25.25 38.08 -9.65
N ARG A 33 25.78 36.88 -9.36
CA ARG A 33 27.24 36.66 -9.41
C ARG A 33 27.64 35.38 -10.16
N ASN A 34 28.61 35.53 -11.06
CA ASN A 34 29.25 34.47 -11.86
C ASN A 34 30.25 33.59 -11.07
N ASP A 35 30.12 33.53 -9.74
CA ASP A 35 30.93 32.67 -8.88
C ASP A 35 30.16 31.35 -8.74
N ALA A 36 30.22 30.49 -9.76
CA ALA A 36 29.40 29.29 -9.85
C ALA A 36 29.65 28.36 -8.65
N TYR A 37 28.73 28.37 -7.69
CA TYR A 37 28.68 27.37 -6.63
C TYR A 37 28.49 25.99 -7.25
N GLN A 38 29.45 25.10 -7.03
CA GLN A 38 29.36 23.70 -7.44
C GLN A 38 28.82 22.91 -6.25
N ALA A 39 27.63 22.34 -6.40
CA ALA A 39 26.99 21.56 -5.33
C ALA A 39 27.82 20.30 -5.03
N PRO A 40 27.98 19.91 -3.76
CA PRO A 40 28.66 18.66 -3.43
C PRO A 40 27.80 17.46 -3.87
N TYR A 41 28.40 16.52 -4.59
CA TYR A 41 27.76 15.28 -4.98
C TYR A 41 28.24 14.13 -4.10
N VAL A 42 27.29 13.29 -3.68
CA VAL A 42 27.56 12.02 -2.99
C VAL A 42 26.90 10.93 -3.79
N TRP A 43 27.64 9.88 -4.11
CA TRP A 43 27.08 8.69 -4.75
C TRP A 43 27.43 7.45 -3.94
N VAL A 44 26.53 6.47 -4.00
CA VAL A 44 26.68 5.18 -3.33
C VAL A 44 26.75 4.11 -4.41
N GLN A 45 27.76 3.26 -4.35
CA GLN A 45 27.89 2.12 -5.25
C GLN A 45 27.70 0.82 -4.48
N PHE A 46 26.72 0.03 -4.90
CA PHE A 46 26.48 -1.30 -4.36
C PHE A 46 27.20 -2.33 -5.23
N LYS A 47 28.13 -3.09 -4.63
CA LYS A 47 28.82 -4.18 -5.34
C LYS A 47 28.10 -5.50 -5.08
N ASN A 48 28.05 -6.39 -6.09
CA ASN A 48 27.45 -7.73 -5.97
C ASN A 48 26.00 -7.73 -5.45
N ILE A 49 25.15 -6.88 -6.05
CA ILE A 49 23.74 -6.76 -5.67
C ILE A 49 23.01 -8.08 -5.96
N THR A 50 22.22 -8.55 -4.99
CA THR A 50 21.29 -9.68 -5.22
C THR A 50 20.10 -9.17 -6.05
N PRO A 51 19.75 -9.80 -7.18
CA PRO A 51 18.58 -9.41 -7.95
C PRO A 51 17.30 -9.40 -7.10
N TYR A 52 16.36 -8.51 -7.42
CA TYR A 52 15.04 -8.39 -6.78
C TYR A 52 15.01 -7.95 -5.30
N VAL A 53 16.08 -7.30 -4.83
CA VAL A 53 16.10 -6.65 -3.51
C VAL A 53 15.83 -5.16 -3.67
N LEU A 54 14.80 -4.64 -2.99
CA LEU A 54 14.58 -3.21 -2.89
C LEU A 54 15.71 -2.57 -2.09
N ILE A 55 16.46 -1.66 -2.72
CA ILE A 55 17.49 -0.87 -2.05
C ILE A 55 16.93 0.52 -1.80
N SER A 56 16.73 0.87 -0.52
CA SER A 56 16.35 2.22 -0.11
C SER A 56 17.57 2.99 0.35
N VAL A 57 17.81 4.17 -0.24
CA VAL A 57 18.91 5.07 0.13
C VAL A 57 18.32 6.36 0.69
N GLU A 58 18.66 6.68 1.94
CA GLU A 58 18.22 7.91 2.60
C GLU A 58 19.43 8.81 2.90
N CYS A 59 19.44 10.03 2.35
CA CYS A 59 20.42 11.06 2.65
C CYS A 59 19.88 12.04 3.69
N ARG A 60 20.62 12.25 4.79
CA ARG A 60 20.26 13.23 5.85
C ARG A 60 21.41 14.21 6.08
N ILE A 61 21.08 15.50 6.16
CA ILE A 61 22.05 16.58 6.43
C ILE A 61 21.73 17.20 7.78
N PHE A 62 22.74 17.36 8.64
CA PHE A 62 22.62 17.98 9.95
C PHE A 62 23.55 19.19 10.06
N ALA A 63 23.02 20.34 10.46
CA ALA A 63 23.81 21.54 10.74
C ALA A 63 23.54 22.01 12.18
N ALA A 64 24.59 22.29 12.93
CA ALA A 64 24.50 22.57 14.38
C ALA A 64 23.62 23.79 14.75
N ASN A 65 23.36 24.70 13.79
CA ASN A 65 22.59 25.93 14.00
C ASN A 65 21.29 26.02 13.18
N ILE A 66 20.81 24.91 12.59
CA ILE A 66 19.54 24.87 11.87
C ILE A 66 18.54 24.05 12.68
N PHE A 67 17.47 24.70 13.16
CA PHE A 67 16.31 23.99 13.70
C PHE A 67 15.58 23.34 12.53
N TYR A 68 15.53 22.02 12.50
CA TYR A 68 14.81 21.27 11.47
C TYR A 68 13.30 21.43 11.71
N ASP A 69 12.67 22.31 10.93
CA ASP A 69 11.23 22.57 10.94
C ASP A 69 10.58 21.86 9.74
N LYS A 70 9.94 20.72 10.02
CA LYS A 70 9.20 19.91 9.03
C LYS A 70 7.98 20.62 8.43
N VAL A 71 7.49 21.69 9.07
CA VAL A 71 6.25 22.38 8.66
C VAL A 71 6.55 23.46 7.63
N ALA A 72 7.68 24.17 7.77
CA ALA A 72 8.08 25.26 6.88
C ALA A 72 9.16 24.90 5.84
N GLN A 73 9.62 23.64 5.79
CA GLN A 73 10.73 23.17 4.95
C GLN A 73 12.05 23.97 5.11
N ARG A 74 12.24 24.68 6.22
CA ARG A 74 13.48 25.41 6.48
C ARG A 74 14.59 24.44 6.86
N GLY A 75 15.69 24.47 6.10
CA GLY A 75 16.84 23.58 6.29
C GLY A 75 16.78 22.26 5.52
N SER A 76 15.76 22.07 4.66
CA SER A 76 15.69 20.91 3.76
C SER A 76 16.59 21.13 2.54
N ALA A 77 17.42 20.14 2.20
CA ALA A 77 18.12 20.10 0.92
C ALA A 77 17.31 19.26 -0.08
N GLN A 78 17.13 19.77 -1.29
CA GLN A 78 16.48 19.06 -2.38
C GLN A 78 17.53 18.18 -3.08
N SER A 79 17.29 16.87 -3.11
CA SER A 79 18.15 15.91 -3.80
C SER A 79 17.58 15.63 -5.18
N GLU A 80 18.32 15.97 -6.24
CA GLU A 80 18.04 15.47 -7.58
C GLU A 80 18.84 14.16 -7.78
N THR A 81 18.15 13.03 -7.81
CA THR A 81 18.72 11.79 -8.35
C THR A 81 18.81 11.93 -9.86
N LYS A 82 20.03 12.08 -10.38
CA LYS A 82 20.31 11.96 -11.81
C LYS A 82 20.92 10.58 -12.05
N ASP A 83 20.18 9.74 -12.77
CA ASP A 83 20.75 8.56 -13.40
C ASP A 83 21.73 9.04 -14.46
N VAL A 84 23.03 8.96 -14.18
CA VAL A 84 24.06 9.25 -15.18
C VAL A 84 24.05 8.08 -16.16
N PRO A 85 23.75 8.29 -17.46
CA PRO A 85 23.92 7.25 -18.44
C PRO A 85 25.40 6.89 -18.47
N ASN A 86 25.74 5.60 -18.30
CA ASN A 86 27.11 5.15 -18.44
C ASN A 86 27.66 5.59 -19.80
N GLU A 87 28.61 6.52 -19.81
CA GLU A 87 29.48 6.73 -20.96
C GLU A 87 30.18 5.41 -21.27
N ALA A 88 30.12 5.04 -22.54
CA ALA A 88 30.60 3.79 -23.07
C ALA A 88 32.06 3.53 -22.65
N VAL A 89 32.24 2.67 -21.65
CA VAL A 89 33.48 1.92 -21.50
C VAL A 89 33.52 0.97 -22.71
N LYS A 90 34.35 1.31 -23.71
CA LYS A 90 34.73 0.37 -24.77
C LYS A 90 35.52 -0.77 -24.12
N VAL A 91 34.82 -1.76 -23.60
CA VAL A 91 35.38 -3.10 -23.38
C VAL A 91 35.08 -3.88 -24.65
N THR A 92 36.11 -4.03 -25.47
CA THR A 92 36.13 -5.05 -26.52
C THR A 92 36.14 -6.40 -25.83
N ASP A 93 34.98 -7.04 -25.77
CA ASP A 93 34.87 -8.46 -26.06
C ASP A 93 33.43 -8.79 -26.46
N GLU A 94 33.30 -9.16 -27.72
CA GLU A 94 32.11 -9.76 -28.31
C GLU A 94 31.80 -11.04 -27.55
N GLN A 95 30.75 -11.05 -26.72
CA GLN A 95 29.72 -12.10 -26.66
C GLN A 95 28.73 -11.86 -25.50
N LEU A 96 27.44 -11.77 -25.86
CA LEU A 96 26.25 -11.97 -25.02
C LEU A 96 25.79 -10.82 -24.10
N ILE A 97 25.42 -9.68 -24.68
CA ILE A 97 24.33 -8.87 -24.12
C ILE A 97 23.21 -8.92 -25.15
N ASN A 98 22.36 -9.94 -25.04
CA ASN A 98 21.04 -9.86 -25.66
C ASN A 98 20.22 -8.88 -24.81
N ASP A 99 19.68 -7.86 -25.47
CA ASP A 99 18.48 -7.11 -25.07
C ASP A 99 17.30 -8.08 -24.89
N PHE A 100 17.32 -8.89 -23.84
CA PHE A 100 16.11 -9.55 -23.36
C PHE A 100 15.35 -8.50 -22.54
N GLU A 101 14.39 -7.83 -23.18
CA GLU A 101 13.20 -7.37 -22.47
C GLU A 101 12.78 -8.50 -21.52
N ASP A 102 12.83 -8.24 -20.21
CA ASP A 102 12.43 -9.22 -19.22
C ASP A 102 10.94 -9.51 -19.41
N ARG A 103 10.62 -10.64 -20.04
CA ARG A 103 9.25 -11.04 -20.36
C ARG A 103 8.42 -11.27 -19.10
N CYS A 104 9.05 -11.44 -17.95
CA CYS A 104 8.35 -11.49 -16.66
C CYS A 104 7.92 -10.11 -16.14
N ALA A 105 8.54 -9.01 -16.61
CA ALA A 105 8.16 -7.67 -16.17
C ALA A 105 6.74 -7.28 -16.60
N SER A 106 6.25 -7.80 -17.73
CA SER A 106 4.90 -7.55 -18.25
C SER A 106 3.89 -8.68 -17.99
N THR A 107 4.36 -9.82 -17.45
CA THR A 107 3.51 -11.00 -17.23
C THR A 107 2.89 -10.97 -15.84
N LYS A 108 1.56 -10.87 -15.76
CA LYS A 108 0.81 -10.93 -14.50
C LYS A 108 0.36 -12.37 -14.21
N CYS A 109 0.97 -12.98 -13.20
CA CYS A 109 0.59 -14.31 -12.70
C CYS A 109 -0.58 -14.25 -11.71
N ARG A 110 -1.18 -15.41 -11.42
CA ARG A 110 -2.25 -15.50 -10.40
C ARG A 110 -1.66 -15.42 -8.99
N ASP A 111 -2.51 -15.18 -8.01
CA ASP A 111 -2.10 -15.24 -6.61
C ASP A 111 -1.48 -16.60 -6.27
N GLY A 112 -0.36 -16.58 -5.53
CA GLY A 112 0.40 -17.79 -5.20
C GLY A 112 1.36 -18.26 -6.29
N GLU A 113 1.48 -17.52 -7.39
CA GLU A 113 2.42 -17.78 -8.48
C GLU A 113 3.47 -16.67 -8.61
N THR A 114 4.63 -17.02 -9.16
CA THR A 114 5.68 -16.11 -9.58
C THR A 114 6.03 -16.39 -11.04
N CYS A 115 6.41 -15.34 -11.77
CA CYS A 115 6.91 -15.52 -13.12
C CYS A 115 8.35 -16.05 -13.10
N ILE A 116 8.63 -17.05 -13.93
CA ILE A 116 9.95 -17.60 -14.20
C ILE A 116 10.16 -17.70 -15.72
N LEU A 117 11.41 -17.60 -16.17
CA LEU A 117 11.74 -17.87 -17.57
C LEU A 117 12.02 -19.37 -17.76
N ASN A 118 11.39 -19.99 -18.74
CA ASN A 118 11.67 -21.37 -19.12
C ASN A 118 13.01 -21.47 -19.90
N LYS A 119 13.38 -22.69 -20.31
CA LYS A 119 14.64 -22.94 -21.05
C LYS A 119 14.70 -22.25 -22.42
N ASP A 120 13.55 -21.93 -22.98
CA ASP A 120 13.40 -21.28 -24.28
C ASP A 120 13.34 -19.74 -24.16
N GLY A 121 13.40 -19.21 -22.92
CA GLY A 121 13.32 -17.78 -22.63
C GLY A 121 11.90 -17.22 -22.60
N ASP A 122 10.88 -18.07 -22.56
CA ASP A 122 9.49 -17.65 -22.42
C ASP A 122 9.10 -17.51 -20.95
N ALA A 123 8.23 -16.52 -20.66
CA ALA A 123 7.67 -16.30 -19.33
C ALA A 123 6.61 -17.35 -18.99
N GLU A 124 6.78 -18.02 -17.86
CA GLU A 124 5.87 -19.03 -17.32
C GLU A 124 5.56 -18.71 -15.85
N CYS A 125 4.30 -18.80 -15.45
CA CYS A 125 3.89 -18.64 -14.06
C CYS A 125 4.03 -19.95 -13.30
N ALA A 126 4.94 -20.04 -12.34
CA ALA A 126 5.12 -21.20 -11.47
C ALA A 126 4.62 -20.91 -10.04
N CYS A 127 4.29 -21.93 -9.25
CA CYS A 127 3.91 -21.71 -7.85
C CYS A 127 5.07 -21.12 -7.05
N LEU A 128 4.75 -20.24 -6.11
CA LEU A 128 5.72 -19.72 -5.15
C LEU A 128 6.43 -20.88 -4.44
N THR A 129 7.74 -20.74 -4.26
CA THR A 129 8.57 -21.75 -3.59
C THR A 129 8.69 -21.49 -2.10
N GLN A 130 8.64 -20.23 -1.69
CA GLN A 130 8.79 -19.80 -0.31
C GLN A 130 7.90 -18.57 -0.05
N CYS A 131 7.28 -18.55 1.12
CA CYS A 131 6.61 -17.39 1.69
C CYS A 131 7.43 -16.86 2.87
N GLU A 132 7.29 -15.57 3.16
CA GLU A 132 7.82 -15.01 4.40
C GLU A 132 7.05 -15.59 5.59
N ASP A 133 7.76 -15.89 6.68
CA ASP A 133 7.17 -16.36 7.94
C ASP A 133 7.25 -15.22 8.97
N PRO A 134 6.24 -14.33 8.99
CA PRO A 134 6.23 -13.24 9.93
C PRO A 134 5.99 -13.74 11.36
N LYS A 135 6.68 -13.13 12.32
CA LYS A 135 6.46 -13.42 13.74
C LYS A 135 5.16 -12.85 14.30
N ASP A 136 4.44 -12.04 13.51
CA ASP A 136 3.25 -11.34 13.94
C ASP A 136 1.99 -12.17 13.60
N GLU A 137 1.28 -12.63 14.63
CA GLU A 137 0.04 -13.40 14.46
C GLU A 137 -1.05 -12.64 13.69
N ARG A 138 -0.97 -11.30 13.60
CA ARG A 138 -1.92 -10.48 12.84
C ARG A 138 -1.78 -10.66 11.33
N LEU A 139 -0.64 -11.17 10.87
CA LEU A 139 -0.38 -11.47 9.46
C LEU A 139 -0.85 -12.87 9.05
N MET A 140 -1.26 -13.71 10.02
CA MET A 140 -1.95 -14.96 9.75
C MET A 140 -3.27 -14.73 9.03
N VAL A 141 -3.84 -15.78 8.46
CA VAL A 141 -5.16 -15.71 7.84
C VAL A 141 -6.04 -16.88 8.26
N CYS A 142 -7.31 -16.60 8.47
CA CYS A 142 -8.35 -17.61 8.66
C CYS A 142 -9.22 -17.70 7.41
N THR A 143 -9.50 -18.92 6.96
CA THR A 143 -10.36 -19.16 5.79
C THR A 143 -11.80 -19.46 6.18
N LYS A 144 -12.72 -19.44 5.20
CA LYS A 144 -14.14 -19.76 5.43
C LYS A 144 -14.34 -21.21 5.90
N ALA A 145 -13.45 -22.13 5.52
CA ALA A 145 -13.42 -23.49 6.06
C ALA A 145 -12.81 -23.60 7.47
N ASN A 146 -12.56 -22.48 8.15
CA ASN A 146 -11.98 -22.41 9.50
C ASN A 146 -10.57 -23.02 9.58
N HIS A 147 -9.76 -22.78 8.54
CA HIS A 147 -8.35 -23.16 8.51
C HIS A 147 -7.44 -21.94 8.67
N THR A 148 -6.43 -22.06 9.53
CA THR A 148 -5.41 -21.03 9.70
C THR A 148 -4.18 -21.34 8.84
N TYR A 149 -3.67 -20.30 8.17
CA TYR A 149 -2.39 -20.27 7.46
C TYR A 149 -1.51 -19.17 8.07
N THR A 150 -0.17 -19.29 7.98
CA THR A 150 0.73 -18.31 8.62
C THR A 150 0.68 -16.95 7.92
N THR A 151 0.37 -16.93 6.62
CA THR A 151 0.20 -15.76 5.77
C THR A 151 -0.83 -16.01 4.68
N ASP A 152 -1.29 -14.94 4.04
CA ASP A 152 -2.06 -15.02 2.79
C ASP A 152 -1.25 -15.66 1.66
N CYS A 153 0.06 -15.40 1.59
CA CYS A 153 0.99 -16.05 0.66
C CYS A 153 0.90 -17.57 0.74
N GLU A 154 0.96 -18.17 1.94
CA GLU A 154 0.88 -19.62 2.11
C GLU A 154 -0.47 -20.18 1.64
N PHE A 155 -1.56 -19.47 1.90
CA PHE A 155 -2.88 -19.88 1.44
C PHE A 155 -2.93 -19.95 -0.10
N TYR A 156 -2.47 -18.90 -0.78
CA TYR A 156 -2.46 -18.87 -2.25
C TYR A 156 -1.43 -19.84 -2.85
N GLN A 157 -0.29 -20.05 -2.19
CA GLN A 157 0.69 -21.07 -2.56
C GLN A 157 0.06 -22.47 -2.50
N MET A 158 -0.68 -22.77 -1.43
CA MET A 158 -1.43 -24.03 -1.30
C MET A 158 -2.46 -24.19 -2.42
N GLN A 159 -3.21 -23.14 -2.76
CA GLN A 159 -4.12 -23.16 -3.90
C GLN A 159 -3.39 -23.46 -5.20
N CYS A 160 -2.22 -22.85 -5.43
CA CYS A 160 -1.42 -23.09 -6.62
C CYS A 160 -0.96 -24.56 -6.73
N TRP A 161 -0.42 -25.13 -5.64
CA TRP A 161 -0.01 -26.54 -5.60
C TRP A 161 -1.18 -27.48 -5.91
N CYS A 162 -2.33 -27.23 -5.30
CA CYS A 162 -3.52 -28.05 -5.53
C CYS A 162 -4.07 -27.92 -6.96
N ARG A 163 -3.99 -26.74 -7.59
CA ARG A 163 -4.40 -26.55 -9.00
C ARG A 163 -3.53 -27.36 -9.95
N ARG A 164 -2.24 -27.52 -9.62
CA ARG A 164 -1.27 -28.28 -10.42
C ARG A 164 -1.18 -29.77 -10.07
N ASN A 165 -1.97 -30.26 -9.11
CA ASN A 165 -1.83 -31.59 -8.52
C ASN A 165 -0.38 -31.89 -8.08
N ASP A 166 0.30 -30.89 -7.52
CA ASP A 166 1.64 -31.04 -6.94
C ASP A 166 1.56 -31.89 -5.66
N GLU A 167 2.58 -32.69 -5.39
CA GLU A 167 2.65 -33.55 -4.19
C GLU A 167 2.57 -32.75 -2.88
N ARG A 168 2.97 -31.47 -2.90
CA ARG A 168 2.89 -30.55 -1.75
C ARG A 168 1.47 -30.07 -1.44
N CYS A 169 0.48 -30.36 -2.30
CA CYS A 169 -0.92 -30.08 -1.99
C CYS A 169 -1.38 -30.96 -0.83
N THR A 170 -1.50 -30.38 0.36
CA THR A 170 -1.96 -31.09 1.57
C THR A 170 -3.46 -30.91 1.84
N ARG A 171 -4.10 -29.89 1.25
CA ARG A 171 -5.51 -29.55 1.46
C ARG A 171 -6.20 -29.19 0.16
N ARG A 172 -6.92 -30.14 -0.44
CA ARG A 172 -7.58 -29.95 -1.75
C ARG A 172 -8.78 -29.00 -1.66
N GLU A 173 -9.37 -28.86 -0.48
CA GLU A 173 -10.46 -27.93 -0.18
C GLU A 173 -10.04 -26.47 -0.39
N ALA A 174 -8.74 -26.16 -0.30
CA ALA A 174 -8.21 -24.81 -0.52
C ALA A 174 -8.60 -24.24 -1.90
N LEU A 175 -8.80 -25.10 -2.91
CA LEU A 175 -9.17 -24.71 -4.28
C LEU A 175 -10.49 -23.92 -4.37
N THR A 176 -11.43 -24.23 -3.48
CA THR A 176 -12.77 -23.60 -3.44
C THR A 176 -12.94 -22.70 -2.22
N ASP A 177 -11.95 -22.64 -1.35
CA ASP A 177 -11.96 -21.84 -0.14
C ASP A 177 -11.51 -20.40 -0.43
N SER A 178 -11.74 -19.50 0.52
CA SER A 178 -11.30 -18.10 0.46
C SER A 178 -10.93 -17.61 1.85
N ILE A 179 -10.06 -16.62 1.90
CA ILE A 179 -9.72 -15.95 3.16
C ILE A 179 -10.97 -15.24 3.69
N ASP A 180 -11.32 -15.53 4.94
CA ASP A 180 -12.44 -14.93 5.66
C ASP A 180 -12.00 -13.68 6.43
N TYR A 181 -10.86 -13.76 7.14
CA TYR A 181 -10.27 -12.62 7.84
C TYR A 181 -8.77 -12.78 8.12
N PHE A 182 -8.11 -11.67 8.43
CA PHE A 182 -6.73 -11.63 8.90
C PHE A 182 -6.65 -11.90 10.40
N GLY A 183 -5.63 -12.67 10.79
CA GLY A 183 -5.47 -13.29 12.09
C GLY A 183 -5.75 -14.80 12.09
N ARG A 184 -5.40 -15.45 13.19
CA ARG A 184 -5.69 -16.87 13.43
C ARG A 184 -7.19 -17.14 13.53
N CYS A 185 -7.62 -18.34 13.17
CA CYS A 185 -9.01 -18.73 13.35
C CYS A 185 -9.42 -18.73 14.83
N GLN A 186 -10.56 -18.08 15.10
CA GLN A 186 -11.16 -17.93 16.40
C GLN A 186 -12.68 -17.82 16.30
N HIS A 187 -13.36 -17.98 17.43
CA HIS A 187 -14.80 -17.83 17.51
C HIS A 187 -15.18 -16.34 17.49
N LEU A 188 -15.78 -15.91 16.37
CA LEU A 188 -16.43 -14.60 16.27
C LEU A 188 -17.86 -14.74 16.82
N GLY A 189 -18.26 -13.84 17.71
CA GLY A 189 -19.62 -13.82 18.25
C GLY A 189 -20.68 -13.67 17.15
N ILE A 190 -21.92 -14.07 17.44
CA ILE A 190 -23.05 -13.81 16.54
C ILE A 190 -23.41 -12.33 16.66
N CYS A 191 -23.64 -11.66 15.52
CA CYS A 191 -24.15 -10.30 15.52
C CYS A 191 -25.64 -10.33 15.90
N THR A 192 -25.96 -9.84 17.09
CA THR A 192 -27.35 -9.73 17.55
C THR A 192 -28.09 -8.61 16.82
N GLU A 193 -29.42 -8.66 16.79
CA GLU A 193 -30.24 -7.62 16.17
C GLU A 193 -29.96 -6.22 16.76
N PHE A 194 -29.79 -6.15 18.08
CA PHE A 194 -29.44 -4.90 18.76
C PHE A 194 -28.05 -4.37 18.37
N GLU A 195 -27.05 -5.25 18.27
CA GLU A 195 -25.71 -4.85 17.82
C GLU A 195 -25.74 -4.35 16.37
N LEU A 196 -26.50 -5.04 15.52
CA LEU A 196 -26.68 -4.66 14.12
C LEU A 196 -27.37 -3.31 13.97
N GLU A 197 -28.38 -3.01 14.80
CA GLU A 197 -29.10 -1.73 14.79
C GLU A 197 -28.17 -0.54 15.13
N VAL A 198 -27.27 -0.71 16.10
CA VAL A 198 -26.35 0.37 16.52
C VAL A 198 -25.06 0.43 15.68
N PHE A 199 -24.77 -0.62 14.90
CA PHE A 199 -23.55 -0.75 14.13
C PHE A 199 -23.31 0.41 13.14
N PRO A 200 -24.29 0.84 12.30
CA PRO A 200 -24.06 1.88 11.30
C PRO A 200 -23.56 3.18 11.95
N LYS A 201 -24.15 3.57 13.08
CA LYS A 201 -23.76 4.80 13.80
C LYS A 201 -22.33 4.73 14.35
N ARG A 202 -21.90 3.55 14.83
CA ARG A 202 -20.53 3.33 15.29
C ARG A 202 -19.56 3.38 14.12
N MET A 203 -19.91 2.71 13.01
CA MET A 203 -19.10 2.66 11.80
C MET A 203 -18.90 4.04 11.20
N THR A 204 -19.95 4.84 11.04
CA THR A 204 -19.83 6.20 10.47
C THR A 204 -18.94 7.11 11.33
N THR A 205 -19.15 7.09 12.65
CA THR A 205 -18.31 7.87 13.58
C THR A 205 -16.86 7.41 13.50
N TRP A 206 -16.62 6.10 13.47
CA TRP A 206 -15.29 5.52 13.34
C TRP A 206 -14.61 5.91 12.03
N LEU A 207 -15.30 5.81 10.88
CA LEU A 207 -14.81 6.28 9.57
C LEU A 207 -14.41 7.76 9.65
N GLY A 208 -15.21 8.58 10.33
CA GLY A 208 -14.89 9.99 10.60
C GLY A 208 -13.55 10.19 11.32
N GLU A 209 -13.27 9.38 12.35
CA GLU A 209 -11.98 9.42 13.06
C GLU A 209 -10.83 8.87 12.21
N ILE A 210 -11.08 7.86 11.37
CA ILE A 210 -10.06 7.32 10.46
C ILE A 210 -9.67 8.34 9.40
N LEU A 211 -10.64 8.99 8.75
CA LEU A 211 -10.39 10.04 7.77
C LEU A 211 -9.54 11.17 8.38
N ASP A 212 -9.88 11.59 9.61
CA ASP A 212 -9.11 12.60 10.34
C ASP A 212 -7.68 12.14 10.62
N ALA A 213 -7.51 10.91 11.09
CA ALA A 213 -6.21 10.33 11.42
C ALA A 213 -5.30 10.21 10.18
N LEU A 214 -5.85 9.79 9.03
CA LEU A 214 -5.12 9.71 7.77
C LEU A 214 -4.64 11.10 7.32
N PHE A 215 -5.49 12.11 7.43
CA PHE A 215 -5.10 13.50 7.13
C PHE A 215 -3.99 14.01 8.05
N VAL A 216 -4.06 13.74 9.36
CA VAL A 216 -3.01 14.15 10.33
C VAL A 216 -1.67 13.48 10.02
N ARG A 217 -1.69 12.19 9.64
CA ARG A 217 -0.48 11.43 9.31
C ARG A 217 0.09 11.74 7.92
N LYS A 218 -0.68 12.45 7.09
CA LYS A 218 -0.38 12.73 5.67
C LYS A 218 -0.40 11.47 4.80
N ASP A 219 -1.26 10.53 5.16
CA ASP A 219 -1.51 9.28 4.41
C ASP A 219 -2.79 9.38 3.56
N LEU A 220 -3.51 10.50 3.63
CA LEU A 220 -4.71 10.76 2.83
C LEU A 220 -4.34 11.32 1.45
N ASP A 221 -4.96 10.80 0.39
CA ASP A 221 -4.83 11.38 -0.96
C ASP A 221 -5.31 12.85 -0.97
N ALA A 222 -4.53 13.70 -1.64
CA ALA A 222 -4.79 15.13 -1.79
C ALA A 222 -6.23 15.43 -2.30
N LYS A 223 -6.81 14.55 -3.13
CA LYS A 223 -8.17 14.74 -3.65
C LYS A 223 -9.24 14.75 -2.55
N TYR A 224 -8.99 14.08 -1.42
CA TYR A 224 -9.94 14.00 -0.29
C TYR A 224 -9.70 15.09 0.78
N GLU A 225 -8.71 15.97 0.63
CA GLU A 225 -8.43 17.03 1.61
C GLU A 225 -9.62 17.97 1.84
N VAL A 226 -10.43 18.20 0.80
CA VAL A 226 -11.65 19.01 0.89
C VAL A 226 -12.67 18.34 1.83
N LEU A 227 -12.83 17.02 1.71
CA LEU A 227 -13.79 16.24 2.50
C LEU A 227 -13.45 16.30 3.99
N VAL A 228 -12.20 16.06 4.36
CA VAL A 228 -11.75 16.11 5.76
C VAL A 228 -11.77 17.53 6.32
N SER A 229 -11.42 18.53 5.52
CA SER A 229 -11.45 19.95 5.95
C SER A 229 -12.87 20.39 6.29
N GLU A 230 -13.86 19.99 5.50
CA GLU A 230 -15.27 20.24 5.78
C GLU A 230 -15.77 19.46 6.99
N ALA A 231 -15.44 18.16 7.09
CA ALA A 231 -15.80 17.32 8.23
C ALA A 231 -15.30 17.91 9.56
N ARG A 232 -14.05 18.40 9.60
CA ARG A 232 -13.47 19.09 10.76
C ARG A 232 -14.23 20.35 11.15
N LYS A 233 -14.59 21.19 10.17
CA LYS A 233 -15.38 22.40 10.41
C LYS A 233 -16.73 22.05 11.02
N MET A 234 -17.42 21.06 10.45
CA MET A 234 -18.70 20.56 10.97
C MET A 234 -18.56 20.03 12.40
N LYS A 235 -17.50 19.25 12.68
CA LYS A 235 -17.22 18.69 14.01
C LYS A 235 -16.98 19.80 15.04
N LEU A 236 -16.20 20.83 14.68
CA LEU A 236 -15.94 21.99 15.55
C LEU A 236 -17.18 22.85 15.81
N SER A 237 -18.11 22.94 14.85
CA SER A 237 -19.37 23.65 15.03
C SER A 237 -20.49 22.79 15.65
N ASN A 238 -20.18 21.57 16.11
CA ASN A 238 -21.16 20.60 16.61
C ASN A 238 -22.32 20.33 15.62
N THR A 239 -22.04 20.37 14.32
CA THR A 239 -23.02 20.03 13.29
C THR A 239 -23.24 18.52 13.28
N GLU A 240 -24.50 18.10 13.21
CA GLU A 240 -24.83 16.68 13.05
C GLU A 240 -24.24 16.10 11.75
N LYS A 241 -24.02 14.78 11.73
CA LYS A 241 -23.49 14.06 10.56
C LYS A 241 -22.15 14.60 10.01
N TRP A 242 -21.28 15.16 10.86
CA TRP A 242 -19.92 15.57 10.47
C TRP A 242 -19.11 14.43 9.81
N TRP A 243 -19.47 13.17 10.11
CA TRP A 243 -18.89 11.95 9.54
C TRP A 243 -19.32 11.66 8.10
N ARG A 244 -20.32 12.36 7.53
CA ARG A 244 -20.85 12.06 6.18
C ARG A 244 -19.74 12.04 5.12
N ASN A 245 -18.81 12.98 5.18
CA ASN A 245 -17.71 13.10 4.24
C ASN A 245 -16.74 11.90 4.32
N ALA A 246 -16.64 11.24 5.47
CA ALA A 246 -15.88 10.01 5.62
C ALA A 246 -16.59 8.79 5.01
N VAL A 247 -17.92 8.75 5.10
CA VAL A 247 -18.72 7.73 4.40
C VAL A 247 -18.55 7.86 2.88
N LEU A 248 -18.47 9.10 2.37
CA LEU A 248 -18.20 9.35 0.97
C LEU A 248 -16.80 8.90 0.54
N TRP A 249 -15.79 9.33 1.30
CA TRP A 249 -14.40 8.95 1.07
C TRP A 249 -14.21 7.42 1.03
N GLU A 250 -14.73 6.71 2.03
CA GLU A 250 -14.56 5.25 2.13
C GLU A 250 -15.20 4.55 0.92
N PHE A 251 -16.38 4.98 0.47
CA PHE A 251 -16.99 4.40 -0.74
C PHE A 251 -16.08 4.58 -1.96
N CYS A 252 -15.56 5.80 -2.18
CA CYS A 252 -14.68 6.05 -3.32
C CYS A 252 -13.35 5.28 -3.25
N GLU A 253 -12.84 4.98 -2.06
CA GLU A 253 -11.62 4.16 -1.89
C GLU A 253 -11.88 2.68 -2.15
N LEU A 254 -13.10 2.22 -1.86
CA LEU A 254 -13.54 0.85 -2.10
C LEU A 254 -13.87 0.61 -3.57
N ASP A 255 -14.59 1.53 -4.23
CA ASP A 255 -14.96 1.47 -5.66
C ASP A 255 -13.75 1.76 -6.55
N ARG A 256 -12.96 0.72 -6.84
CA ARG A 256 -11.74 0.80 -7.66
C ARG A 256 -12.05 0.64 -9.14
N THR A 257 -13.16 0.00 -9.48
CA THR A 257 -13.64 -0.10 -10.87
C THR A 257 -14.28 1.20 -11.34
N HIS A 258 -14.63 2.10 -10.43
CA HIS A 258 -15.38 3.33 -10.69
C HIS A 258 -16.72 3.05 -11.38
N ASP A 259 -17.36 1.93 -11.04
CA ASP A 259 -18.66 1.53 -11.59
C ASP A 259 -19.84 1.96 -10.71
N ASN A 260 -19.57 2.77 -9.67
CA ASN A 260 -20.53 3.28 -8.71
C ASN A 260 -21.21 2.15 -7.90
N SER A 261 -20.53 1.02 -7.79
CA SER A 261 -20.87 -0.10 -6.92
C SER A 261 -19.59 -0.69 -6.33
N VAL A 262 -19.69 -1.28 -5.14
CA VAL A 262 -18.56 -2.01 -4.54
C VAL A 262 -18.90 -3.48 -4.54
N ASN A 263 -18.09 -4.28 -5.24
CA ASN A 263 -18.28 -5.72 -5.32
C ASN A 263 -17.52 -6.48 -4.20
N ASN A 264 -17.74 -7.79 -4.13
CA ASN A 264 -17.11 -8.64 -3.13
C ASN A 264 -15.57 -8.63 -3.14
N GLU A 265 -14.92 -8.47 -4.31
CA GLU A 265 -13.46 -8.43 -4.41
C GLU A 265 -12.90 -7.12 -3.85
N GLU A 266 -13.61 -6.01 -4.07
CA GLU A 266 -13.28 -4.69 -3.54
C GLU A 266 -13.47 -4.62 -2.02
N LEU A 267 -14.57 -5.18 -1.51
CA LEU A 267 -14.84 -5.28 -0.06
C LEU A 267 -13.89 -6.24 0.66
N ALA A 268 -13.32 -7.23 -0.04
CA ALA A 268 -12.63 -8.35 0.58
C ALA A 268 -11.54 -7.90 1.57
N ARG A 269 -10.66 -6.96 1.19
CA ARG A 269 -9.57 -6.51 2.07
C ARG A 269 -10.10 -5.75 3.28
N PHE A 270 -11.09 -4.89 3.09
CA PHE A 270 -11.70 -4.10 4.15
C PHE A 270 -12.36 -5.02 5.19
N VAL A 271 -13.23 -5.93 4.73
CA VAL A 271 -13.91 -6.90 5.59
C VAL A 271 -12.91 -7.79 6.31
N ARG A 272 -11.94 -8.38 5.58
CA ARG A 272 -10.95 -9.29 6.19
C ARG A 272 -10.14 -8.64 7.30
N SER A 273 -9.88 -7.33 7.20
CA SER A 273 -9.10 -6.59 8.18
C SER A 273 -9.90 -6.25 9.45
N LEU A 274 -11.22 -6.03 9.31
CA LEU A 274 -12.07 -5.55 10.41
C LEU A 274 -12.91 -6.63 11.07
N LYS A 275 -13.20 -7.74 10.39
CA LYS A 275 -14.15 -8.77 10.85
C LYS A 275 -13.83 -9.36 12.23
N VAL A 276 -12.55 -9.43 12.59
CA VAL A 276 -12.11 -9.87 13.93
C VAL A 276 -12.45 -8.86 15.02
N LEU A 277 -12.41 -7.58 14.71
CA LEU A 277 -12.66 -6.48 15.65
C LEU A 277 -14.16 -6.15 15.72
N GLU A 278 -14.87 -6.38 14.62
CA GLU A 278 -16.28 -6.04 14.45
C GLU A 278 -17.02 -7.19 13.76
N HIS A 279 -17.56 -8.12 14.54
CA HIS A 279 -18.24 -9.32 14.04
C HIS A 279 -19.52 -8.99 13.23
N CYS A 280 -20.08 -7.80 13.42
CA CYS A 280 -21.26 -7.31 12.70
C CYS A 280 -20.98 -6.77 11.29
N ILE A 281 -19.71 -6.59 10.88
CA ILE A 281 -19.41 -5.95 9.59
C ILE A 281 -20.01 -6.73 8.40
N GLN A 282 -19.85 -8.05 8.36
CA GLN A 282 -20.39 -8.86 7.27
C GLN A 282 -21.93 -8.94 7.30
N PRO A 283 -22.59 -9.22 8.45
CA PRO A 283 -24.04 -9.13 8.55
C PRO A 283 -24.61 -7.77 8.12
N PHE A 284 -23.93 -6.68 8.48
CA PHE A 284 -24.32 -5.33 8.07
C PHE A 284 -24.22 -5.12 6.56
N LEU A 285 -23.09 -5.47 5.94
CA LEU A 285 -22.93 -5.32 4.49
C LEU A 285 -23.93 -6.18 3.72
N ASN A 286 -24.24 -7.39 4.20
CA ASN A 286 -25.29 -8.23 3.63
C ASN A 286 -26.70 -7.61 3.78
N HIS A 287 -26.94 -6.84 4.83
CA HIS A 287 -28.19 -6.11 5.01
C HIS A 287 -28.29 -4.89 4.08
N CYS A 288 -27.15 -4.31 3.70
CA CYS A 288 -27.08 -3.16 2.80
C CYS A 288 -27.27 -3.52 1.33
N ASP A 289 -26.94 -4.76 0.94
CA ASP A 289 -27.28 -5.34 -0.37
C ASP A 289 -28.80 -5.62 -0.41
N MET A 290 -29.59 -4.59 -0.74
CA MET A 290 -31.05 -4.63 -0.67
C MET A 290 -31.66 -5.41 -1.84
N ASP A 291 -31.03 -5.36 -3.02
CA ASP A 291 -31.48 -6.07 -4.20
C ASP A 291 -30.86 -7.47 -4.37
N ASN A 292 -29.93 -7.85 -3.48
CA ASN A 292 -29.24 -9.14 -3.40
C ASN A 292 -28.43 -9.47 -4.66
N ASP A 293 -27.82 -8.47 -5.28
CA ASP A 293 -26.97 -8.64 -6.46
C ASP A 293 -25.50 -8.99 -6.13
N ASN A 294 -25.17 -9.10 -4.83
CA ASN A 294 -23.83 -9.33 -4.27
C ASN A 294 -22.86 -8.16 -4.49
N LYS A 295 -23.38 -6.95 -4.64
CA LYS A 295 -22.66 -5.69 -4.65
C LYS A 295 -23.38 -4.71 -3.72
N ILE A 296 -22.72 -3.59 -3.45
CA ILE A 296 -23.32 -2.47 -2.73
C ILE A 296 -23.21 -1.24 -3.61
N SER A 297 -24.32 -0.78 -4.16
CA SER A 297 -24.39 0.46 -4.92
C SER A 297 -24.17 1.68 -4.01
N SER A 298 -23.80 2.83 -4.60
CA SER A 298 -23.66 4.07 -3.82
C SER A 298 -24.95 4.52 -3.13
N ASP A 299 -26.12 4.18 -3.70
CA ASP A 299 -27.43 4.46 -3.09
C ASP A 299 -27.68 3.56 -1.88
N GLU A 300 -27.36 2.27 -1.97
CA GLU A 300 -27.45 1.32 -0.86
C GLU A 300 -26.51 1.68 0.27
N TRP A 301 -25.23 1.93 -0.05
CA TRP A 301 -24.22 2.37 0.91
C TRP A 301 -24.65 3.64 1.65
N GLY A 302 -25.07 4.66 0.89
CA GLY A 302 -25.52 5.93 1.44
C GLY A 302 -26.75 5.77 2.33
N THR A 303 -27.74 4.99 1.89
CA THR A 303 -28.96 4.72 2.66
C THR A 303 -28.63 4.00 3.96
N CYS A 304 -27.82 2.95 3.90
CA CYS A 304 -27.43 2.14 5.06
C CYS A 304 -26.69 2.94 6.14
N LEU A 305 -25.88 3.91 5.72
CA LEU A 305 -25.07 4.73 6.61
C LEU A 305 -25.72 6.09 6.93
N GLY A 306 -26.95 6.34 6.46
CA GLY A 306 -27.74 7.51 6.85
C GLY A 306 -27.37 8.81 6.14
N LEU A 307 -26.87 8.73 4.91
CA LEU A 307 -26.68 9.88 4.02
C LEU A 307 -28.03 10.42 3.54
N ASP A 308 -28.11 11.75 3.38
CA ASP A 308 -29.30 12.39 2.80
C ASP A 308 -29.23 12.40 1.27
N LYS A 309 -30.34 12.73 0.60
CA LYS A 309 -30.42 12.72 -0.87
C LYS A 309 -29.36 13.57 -1.55
N ASP A 310 -29.09 14.75 -0.99
CA ASP A 310 -28.09 15.66 -1.53
C ASP A 310 -26.66 15.09 -1.36
N ASP A 311 -26.40 14.41 -0.24
CA ASP A 311 -25.11 13.74 0.00
C ASP A 311 -24.91 12.57 -0.99
N MET A 312 -25.98 11.81 -1.31
CA MET A 312 -25.91 10.72 -2.28
C MET A 312 -25.68 11.22 -3.72
N VAL A 313 -26.26 12.37 -4.10
CA VAL A 313 -25.96 13.01 -5.39
C VAL A 313 -24.50 13.45 -5.45
N PHE A 314 -24.00 14.01 -4.35
CA PHE A 314 -22.60 14.42 -4.24
C PHE A 314 -21.65 13.23 -4.28
N LEU A 315 -21.97 12.12 -3.60
CA LEU A 315 -21.20 10.87 -3.63
C LEU A 315 -20.97 10.37 -5.06
N LYS A 316 -22.04 10.24 -5.84
CA LYS A 316 -21.98 9.75 -7.22
C LYS A 316 -21.09 10.61 -8.11
N THR A 317 -21.19 11.93 -7.95
CA THR A 317 -20.40 12.87 -8.75
C THR A 317 -18.95 12.94 -8.30
N PHE A 318 -18.68 12.82 -6.99
CA PHE A 318 -17.33 12.89 -6.44
C PHE A 318 -16.49 11.64 -6.76
N CYS A 319 -17.05 10.43 -6.65
CA CYS A 319 -16.28 9.19 -6.90
C CYS A 319 -16.08 8.86 -8.39
N SER A 320 -16.76 9.57 -9.30
CA SER A 320 -16.64 9.37 -10.75
C SER A 320 -15.34 9.95 -11.36
N HIS A 321 -14.46 10.53 -10.54
CA HIS A 321 -13.23 11.23 -10.93
C HIS A 321 -12.03 10.77 -10.07
#